data_AF-A0A740PMQ9-F1
#
_entry.id   AF-A0A740PMQ9-F1
#
_cell.length_a   1.000
_cell.length_b   1.000
_cell.length_c   1.000
_cell.angle_alpha   90.00
_cell.angle_beta   90.00
_cell.angle_gamma   90.00
#
_symmetry.space_group_name_H-M   'P 1'
#
loop_
_entity.id
_entity.type
_entity.pdbx_description
1 polymer ?
#
loop_
_entity_poly.entity_id
_entity_poly.type
_entity_poly.pdbx_seq_one_letter_code
_entity_poly.pdbx_strand_id
1 'polypeptide(L)' 'MKSNPKLGLSVSLIVLVGVPVIFLIISLLTKEWNYLVYSIIPSLFAGLTGLMISVHPLKKEKRT' A
#
# COMPACT_ATOMS: atom_id res chain seq x y z
N MET A 1 8.12 17.18 14.65
CA MET A 1 7.71 15.77 14.47
C MET A 1 8.89 14.99 13.91
N LYS A 2 9.40 13.96 14.60
CA LYS A 2 10.50 13.13 14.10
C LYS A 2 9.91 12.18 13.04
N SER A 3 10.18 12.44 11.75
CA SER A 3 9.69 11.59 10.67
C SER A 3 10.35 10.22 10.77
N ASN A 4 9.56 9.15 10.95
CA ASN A 4 10.02 7.77 10.95
C ASN A 4 9.72 7.15 9.57
N PRO A 5 10.61 7.27 8.58
CA PRO A 5 10.32 6.80 7.23
C PRO A 5 10.14 5.28 7.14
N LYS A 6 10.66 4.52 8.13
CA LYS A 6 10.36 3.09 8.31
C LYS A 6 8.87 2.83 8.58
N LEU A 7 8.20 3.66 9.37
CA LEU A 7 6.75 3.53 9.60
C LEU A 7 5.96 3.83 8.32
N GLY A 8 6.36 4.86 7.56
CA GLY A 8 5.75 5.18 6.27
C GLY A 8 5.84 4.02 5.27
N LEU A 9 7.00 3.35 5.19
CA LEU A 9 7.16 2.15 4.37
C LEU A 9 6.24 1.01 4.82
N SER A 10 6.21 0.71 6.12
CA SER A 10 5.38 -0.38 6.65
C SER A 10 3.90 -0.14 6.36
N VAL A 11 3.41 1.09 6.60
CA VAL A 11 2.02 1.46 6.31
C VAL A 11 1.73 1.34 4.80
N SER A 12 2.64 1.81 3.95
CA SER A 12 2.45 1.74 2.50
C SER A 12 2.39 0.30 1.99
N LEU A 13 3.22 -0.60 2.53
CA LEU A 13 3.17 -2.04 2.25
C LEU A 13 1.88 -2.69 2.75
N ILE A 14 1.44 -2.34 3.96
CA ILE A 14 0.17 -2.84 4.51
C ILE A 14 -1.00 -2.39 3.64
N VAL A 15 -1.02 -1.15 3.15
CA VAL A 15 -2.09 -0.66 2.26
C VAL A 15 -2.01 -1.36 0.91
N LEU A 16 -0.81 -1.54 0.35
CA LEU A 16 -0.60 -2.19 -0.95
C LEU A 16 -1.12 -3.63 -0.98
N VAL A 17 -0.96 -4.37 0.12
CA VAL A 17 -1.34 -5.80 0.20
C VAL A 17 -2.66 -6.01 0.94
N GLY A 18 -2.86 -5.32 2.06
CA GLY A 18 -4.02 -5.47 2.93
C GLY A 18 -5.32 -5.04 2.26
N VAL A 19 -5.32 -3.96 1.47
CA VAL A 19 -6.53 -3.52 0.76
C VAL A 19 -6.98 -4.58 -0.26
N PRO A 20 -6.13 -5.08 -1.19
CA PRO A 20 -6.49 -6.20 -2.06
C PRO A 20 -6.97 -7.44 -1.32
N VAL A 21 -6.34 -7.81 -0.21
CA VAL A 21 -6.71 -9.00 0.57
C VAL A 21 -8.11 -8.85 1.18
N ILE A 22 -8.45 -7.67 1.71
CA ILE A 22 -9.81 -7.41 2.23
C ILE A 22 -10.84 -7.51 1.10
N PHE A 23 -10.56 -6.89 -0.05
CA PHE A 23 -11.45 -6.94 -1.21
C PHE A 23 -11.54 -8.35 -1.82
N LEU A 24 -10.48 -9.16 -1.73
CA LEU A 24 -10.50 -10.58 -2.11
C LEU A 24 -11.46 -11.37 -1.22
N ILE A 25 -11.42 -11.18 0.10
CA ILE A 25 -12.35 -11.84 1.03
C ILE A 25 -13.79 -11.43 0.70
N ILE A 26 -14.05 -10.13 0.52
CA ILE A 26 -15.38 -9.62 0.16
C ILE A 26 -15.85 -10.21 -1.18
N SER A 27 -14.96 -10.29 -2.16
CA SER A 27 -15.25 -10.84 -3.48
C SER A 27 -15.59 -12.33 -3.42
N LEU A 28 -14.90 -13.11 -2.60
CA LEU A 28 -15.20 -14.53 -2.37
C LEU A 28 -16.56 -14.71 -1.67
N LEU A 29 -16.90 -13.86 -0.69
CA LEU A 29 -18.17 -13.91 0.03
C LEU A 29 -19.36 -13.52 -0.85
N THR A 30 -19.18 -12.52 -1.71
CA THR A 30 -20.24 -12.00 -2.60
C THR A 30 -20.32 -12.73 -3.94
N LYS A 31 -19.30 -13.53 -4.29
CA LYS A 31 -19.06 -14.10 -5.62
C LYS A 31 -18.90 -13.06 -6.73
N GLU A 32 -18.76 -11.78 -6.37
CA GLU A 32 -18.59 -10.66 -7.28
C GLU A 32 -17.11 -10.28 -7.38
N TRP A 33 -16.47 -10.72 -8.47
CA TRP A 33 -15.06 -10.44 -8.77
C TRP A 33 -14.78 -8.96 -9.07
N ASN A 34 -15.81 -8.21 -9.41
CA ASN A 34 -15.76 -6.78 -9.67
C ASN A 34 -15.17 -5.99 -8.51
N TYR A 35 -15.49 -6.37 -7.27
CA TYR A 35 -14.93 -5.71 -6.07
C TYR A 35 -13.40 -5.79 -6.03
N LEU A 36 -12.84 -6.96 -6.36
CA LEU A 36 -11.40 -7.13 -6.40
C LEU A 36 -10.79 -6.31 -7.56
N VAL A 37 -11.33 -6.43 -8.77
CA VAL A 37 -10.81 -5.77 -9.98
C VAL A 37 -10.79 -4.25 -9.83
N TYR A 38 -11.89 -3.65 -9.33
CA TYR A 38 -11.95 -2.21 -9.11
C TYR A 38 -11.07 -1.71 -7.96
N SER A 39 -10.76 -2.58 -6.98
CA SER A 39 -9.90 -2.20 -5.84
C SER A 39 -8.39 -2.20 -6.17
N ILE A 40 -7.97 -3.02 -7.13
CA ILE A 40 -6.55 -3.22 -7.49
C ILE A 40 -5.90 -1.90 -7.94
N ILE A 41 -6.57 -1.16 -8.83
CA ILE A 41 -6.03 0.10 -9.37
C ILE A 41 -5.80 1.11 -8.22
N PRO A 42 -6.81 1.52 -7.44
CA PRO A 42 -6.60 2.48 -6.36
C PRO A 42 -5.67 1.96 -5.26
N SER A 43 -5.63 0.66 -4.94
CA SER A 43 -4.70 0.13 -3.94
C SER A 43 -3.25 0.18 -4.40
N LEU A 44 -3.00 -0.16 -5.67
CA LEU A 44 -1.68 -0.04 -6.29
C LEU A 44 -1.22 1.41 -6.29
N PHE A 45 -2.07 2.33 -6.74
CA PHE A 45 -1.74 3.75 -6.75
C PHE A 45 -1.44 4.28 -5.34
N ALA A 46 -2.29 3.98 -4.34
CA ALA A 46 -2.09 4.43 -2.97
C ALA A 46 -0.81 3.83 -2.35
N GLY A 47 -0.63 2.50 -2.46
CA GLY A 47 0.50 1.80 -1.88
C GLY A 47 1.84 2.14 -2.54
N LEU A 48 1.89 2.23 -3.88
CA LEU A 48 3.10 2.60 -4.62
C LEU A 48 3.49 4.06 -4.41
N THR A 49 2.51 4.96 -4.35
CA THR A 49 2.77 6.39 -4.06
C THR A 49 3.33 6.55 -2.64
N GLY A 50 2.71 5.90 -1.65
CA GLY A 50 3.21 5.89 -0.27
C GLY A 50 4.62 5.31 -0.16
N LEU A 51 4.89 4.21 -0.89
CA LEU A 51 6.21 3.61 -1.00
C LEU A 51 7.22 4.58 -1.59
N MET A 52 6.93 5.22 -2.72
CA MET A 52 7.84 6.16 -3.38
C MET A 52 8.22 7.33 -2.45
N ILE A 53 7.22 7.91 -1.77
CA ILE A 53 7.42 9.01 -0.82
C ILE A 53 8.26 8.55 0.38
N SER A 54 8.05 7.33 0.87
CA SER A 54 8.75 6.79 2.06
C SER A 54 10.17 6.31 1.74
N VAL A 55 10.42 5.79 0.54
CA VAL A 55 11.75 5.34 0.08
C VAL A 55 12.69 6.52 -0.14
N HIS A 56 12.19 7.67 -0.59
CA HIS A 56 13.02 8.84 -0.90
C HIS A 56 13.88 9.33 0.29
N PRO A 57 13.34 9.55 1.50
CA PRO A 57 14.12 9.92 2.67
C PRO A 57 15.05 8.79 3.17
N LEU A 58 14.64 7.52 3.10
CA LEU A 58 15.49 6.38 3.50
C LEU A 58 16.72 6.20 2.61
N LYS A 59 16.58 6.44 1.30
CA LYS A 59 17.71 6.41 0.37
C LYS A 59 18.70 7.55 0.63
N LYS A 60 18.23 8.68 1.13
CA LYS A 60 19.06 9.84 1.51
C LYS A 60 19.79 9.59 2.82
N GLU A 61 19.12 9.03 3.82
CA GLU A 61 19.70 8.67 5.12
C GLU A 61 20.78 7.59 5.01
N LYS A 62 20.65 6.63 4.09
CA LYS A 62 21.62 5.56 3.86
C LYS A 62 22.86 5.96 3.04
N ARG A 63 22.88 7.18 2.47
CA ARG A 63 23.99 7.71 1.63
C ARG A 63 24.88 8.75 2.34
N THR A 64 24.48 9.20 3.53
CA THR A 64 25.28 9.98 4.48
C THR A 64 25.86 9.06 5.53
#